data_AF-A0A6P0JTZ0-F1
#
_entry.id   AF-A0A6P0JTZ0-F1
#
_cell.length_a   1.000
_cell.length_b   1.000
_cell.length_c   1.000
_cell.angle_alpha   90.00
_cell.angle_beta   90.00
_cell.angle_gamma   90.00
#
_symmetry.space_group_name_H-M   'P 1'
#
loop_
_entity.id
_entity.type
_entity.pdbx_description
1 polymer ?
#
loop_
_entity_poly.entity_id
_entity_poly.type
_entity_poly.pdbx_seq_one_letter_code
_entity_poly.pdbx_strand_id
1 'polypeptide(L)'
;MTEQDQASVQAELENLRQQLNSSSRKKQLPAIAQLEQLGEPGWKVLMEFLSSQAKTPTPAIGQAYLTLKQQDSSVIQDFLTTKFPQGIVPLNSDRNIDYQPLQDLLIAQDFQPADRLTLEKLCELAGPQALERRWIYFTEVDKFPVPDLQTLDTLWWSYSQGKFGFSVQRKLWLALGKDFNKLWDKIGWRNDKTWTRYPHEFIWDLSAPQG
;
A
#
# COMPACT_ATOMS: atom_id res chain seq x y z
N MET A 1 -12.16 33.84 14.43
CA MET A 1 -11.47 32.76 15.16
C MET A 1 -10.78 33.41 16.33
N THR A 2 -11.13 33.02 17.56
CA THR A 2 -10.57 33.62 18.78
C THR A 2 -9.16 33.07 19.04
N GLU A 3 -8.33 33.78 19.82
CA GLU A 3 -7.00 33.28 20.22
C GLU A 3 -7.08 31.91 20.93
N GLN A 4 -8.20 31.65 21.61
CA GLN A 4 -8.48 30.40 22.29
C GLN A 4 -8.74 29.24 21.31
N ASP A 5 -9.40 29.52 20.18
CA ASP A 5 -9.60 28.54 19.11
C ASP A 5 -8.27 28.18 18.43
N GLN A 6 -7.39 29.16 18.21
CA GLN A 6 -6.07 28.94 17.61
C GLN A 6 -5.15 28.12 18.53
N ALA A 7 -5.16 28.38 19.83
CA ALA A 7 -4.41 27.60 20.81
C ALA A 7 -4.90 26.14 20.89
N SER A 8 -6.23 25.92 20.78
CA SER A 8 -6.82 24.59 20.77
C SER A 8 -6.40 23.79 19.52
N VAL A 9 -6.47 24.39 18.33
CA VAL A 9 -6.05 23.74 17.07
C VAL A 9 -4.56 23.41 17.10
N GLN A 10 -3.72 24.30 17.65
CA GLN A 10 -2.29 24.04 17.75
C GLN A 10 -1.97 22.87 18.70
N ALA A 11 -2.68 22.77 19.83
CA ALA A 11 -2.53 21.66 20.76
C ALA A 11 -2.98 20.32 20.13
N GLU A 12 -4.06 20.33 19.35
CA GLU A 12 -4.55 19.17 18.61
C GLU A 12 -3.52 18.71 17.56
N LEU A 13 -2.98 19.63 16.75
CA LEU A 13 -1.94 19.32 15.76
C LEU A 13 -0.70 18.71 16.42
N GLU A 14 -0.29 19.21 17.58
CA GLU A 14 0.85 18.66 18.31
C GLU A 14 0.59 17.24 18.82
N ASN A 15 -0.63 16.98 19.32
CA ASN A 15 -1.02 15.62 19.70
C ASN A 15 -0.99 14.67 18.50
N LEU A 16 -1.50 15.10 17.34
CA LEU A 16 -1.52 14.31 16.11
C LEU A 16 -0.10 14.03 15.59
N ARG A 17 0.82 15.01 15.66
CA ARG A 17 2.25 14.81 15.37
C ARG A 17 2.86 13.70 16.21
N GLN A 18 2.58 13.69 17.52
CA GLN A 18 3.07 12.64 18.41
C GLN A 18 2.51 11.26 18.07
N GLN A 19 1.23 11.17 17.71
CA GLN A 19 0.63 9.92 17.28
C GLN A 19 1.24 9.40 15.97
N LEU A 20 1.50 10.31 15.02
CA LEU A 20 2.06 10.01 13.71
C LEU A 20 3.52 9.55 13.80
N ASN A 21 4.30 10.13 14.71
CA ASN A 21 5.68 9.73 15.01
C ASN A 21 5.81 8.47 15.88
N SER A 22 4.69 7.88 16.33
CA SER A 22 4.72 6.62 17.05
C SER A 22 5.01 5.44 16.10
N SER A 23 5.55 4.33 16.64
CA SER A 23 5.77 3.10 15.86
C SER A 23 4.50 2.28 15.59
N SER A 24 3.34 2.75 16.07
CA SER A 24 2.09 2.00 16.00
C SER A 24 1.23 2.46 14.84
N ARG A 25 1.09 1.62 13.81
CA ARG A 25 0.14 1.82 12.71
C ARG A 25 -1.29 2.12 13.20
N LYS A 26 -1.72 1.48 14.30
CA LYS A 26 -3.05 1.69 14.90
C LYS A 26 -3.26 3.11 15.44
N LYS A 27 -2.18 3.84 15.72
CA LYS A 27 -2.22 5.27 16.10
C LYS A 27 -2.01 6.17 14.88
N GLN A 28 -1.08 5.78 13.99
CA GLN A 28 -0.74 6.58 12.82
C GLN A 28 -1.91 6.75 11.83
N LEU A 29 -2.62 5.68 11.47
CA LEU A 29 -3.68 5.76 10.46
C LEU A 29 -4.86 6.66 10.91
N PRO A 30 -5.40 6.52 12.15
CA PRO A 30 -6.41 7.46 12.64
C PRO A 30 -5.91 8.91 12.71
N ALA A 31 -4.65 9.13 13.09
CA ALA A 31 -4.07 10.47 13.13
C ALA A 31 -4.03 11.12 11.74
N ILE A 32 -3.69 10.36 10.68
CA ILE A 32 -3.72 10.86 9.30
C ILE A 32 -5.14 11.27 8.88
N ALA A 33 -6.14 10.44 9.20
CA ALA A 33 -7.54 10.76 8.90
C ALA A 33 -8.01 12.03 9.64
N GLN A 34 -7.56 12.25 10.89
CA GLN A 34 -7.87 13.48 11.63
C GLN A 34 -7.15 14.70 11.03
N LEU A 35 -5.88 14.56 10.64
CA LEU A 35 -5.13 15.63 9.98
C LEU A 35 -5.75 16.05 8.64
N GLU A 36 -6.33 15.12 7.90
CA GLU A 36 -7.06 15.44 6.67
C GLU A 36 -8.23 16.40 6.92
N GLN A 37 -9.00 16.18 7.99
CA GLN A 37 -10.16 17.01 8.35
C GLN A 37 -9.76 18.42 8.81
N LEU A 38 -8.53 18.62 9.26
CA LEU A 38 -8.01 19.91 9.70
C LEU A 38 -7.59 20.82 8.53
N GLY A 39 -7.63 20.34 7.28
CA GLY A 39 -7.28 21.13 6.10
C GLY A 39 -5.79 21.51 6.04
N GLU A 40 -5.48 22.71 5.56
CA GLU A 40 -4.09 23.15 5.32
C GLU A 40 -3.12 22.97 6.49
N PRO A 41 -3.46 23.30 7.76
CA PRO A 41 -2.59 23.02 8.89
C PRO A 41 -2.26 21.53 9.05
N GLY A 42 -3.23 20.65 8.82
CA GLY A 42 -3.03 19.20 8.89
C GLY A 42 -2.22 18.68 7.70
N TRP A 43 -2.45 19.20 6.50
CA TRP A 43 -1.65 18.84 5.32
C TRP A 43 -0.18 19.23 5.48
N LYS A 44 0.11 20.38 6.10
CA LYS A 44 1.49 20.78 6.46
C LYS A 44 2.16 19.74 7.36
N VAL A 45 1.45 19.23 8.36
CA VAL A 45 1.96 18.14 9.22
C VAL A 45 2.22 16.87 8.41
N LEU A 46 1.35 16.51 7.47
CA LEU A 46 1.55 15.34 6.61
C LEU A 46 2.77 15.53 5.68
N MET A 47 2.97 16.71 5.11
CA MET A 47 4.17 17.01 4.30
C MET A 47 5.46 16.98 5.13
N GLU A 48 5.44 17.51 6.36
CA GLU A 48 6.54 17.41 7.32
C GLU A 48 6.85 15.94 7.64
N PHE A 49 5.81 15.14 7.91
CA PHE A 49 5.94 13.71 8.17
C PHE A 49 6.59 12.98 7.00
N LEU A 50 6.11 13.17 5.77
CA LEU A 50 6.69 12.57 4.57
C LEU A 50 8.15 13.02 4.35
N SER A 51 8.48 14.29 4.64
CA SER A 51 9.84 14.82 4.49
C SER A 51 10.82 14.28 5.53
N SER A 52 10.32 13.97 6.74
CA SER A 52 11.14 13.50 7.87
C SER A 52 11.49 12.02 7.79
N GLN A 53 10.73 11.22 7.04
CA GLN A 53 10.89 9.77 7.01
C GLN A 53 11.93 9.34 5.98
N ALA A 54 12.99 8.70 6.48
CA ALA A 54 14.08 8.17 5.67
C ALA A 54 13.64 6.91 4.93
N LYS A 55 13.37 7.05 3.62
CA LYS A 55 13.49 6.04 2.54
C LYS A 55 12.73 4.71 2.66
N THR A 56 12.13 4.38 3.80
CA THR A 56 11.49 3.08 4.04
C THR A 56 9.99 3.24 3.91
N PRO A 57 9.36 2.64 2.89
CA PRO A 57 7.91 2.70 2.74
C PRO A 57 7.22 2.03 3.93
N THR A 58 6.15 2.66 4.41
CA THR A 58 5.28 2.09 5.44
C THR A 58 3.83 2.39 5.08
N PRO A 59 2.85 1.64 5.62
CA PRO A 59 1.44 1.95 5.45
C PRO A 59 1.04 3.36 5.88
N ALA A 60 1.70 3.91 6.90
CA ALA A 60 1.44 5.28 7.35
C ALA A 60 1.96 6.31 6.34
N ILE A 61 3.15 6.11 5.78
CA ILE A 61 3.71 6.96 4.72
C ILE A 61 2.85 6.85 3.46
N GLY A 62 2.44 5.63 3.07
CA GLY A 62 1.52 5.40 1.96
C GLY A 62 0.20 6.12 2.14
N GLN A 63 -0.44 5.97 3.31
CA GLN A 63 -1.70 6.65 3.58
C GLN A 63 -1.55 8.18 3.60
N ALA A 64 -0.49 8.73 4.19
CA ALA A 64 -0.24 10.17 4.18
C ALA A 64 -0.03 10.70 2.74
N TYR A 65 0.72 9.98 1.91
CA TYR A 65 0.90 10.31 0.50
C TYR A 65 -0.42 10.29 -0.28
N LEU A 66 -1.23 9.24 -0.12
CA LEU A 66 -2.54 9.12 -0.77
C LEU A 66 -3.50 10.24 -0.34
N THR A 67 -3.59 10.50 0.97
CA THR A 67 -4.41 11.59 1.53
C THR A 67 -4.03 12.94 0.93
N LEU A 68 -2.73 13.24 0.80
CA LEU A 68 -2.27 14.47 0.17
C LEU A 68 -2.57 14.50 -1.34
N LYS A 69 -2.34 13.39 -2.06
CA LYS A 69 -2.52 13.33 -3.52
C LYS A 69 -3.97 13.60 -3.95
N GLN A 70 -4.95 13.28 -3.11
CA GLN A 70 -6.37 13.51 -3.36
C GLN A 70 -6.79 14.99 -3.25
N GLN A 71 -5.94 15.85 -2.67
CA GLN A 71 -6.27 17.26 -2.46
C GLN A 71 -6.02 18.08 -3.72
N ASP A 72 -6.96 18.98 -4.04
CA ASP A 72 -6.84 19.95 -5.12
C ASP A 72 -6.02 21.18 -4.65
N SER A 73 -4.72 21.01 -4.51
CA SER A 73 -3.79 22.06 -4.06
C SER A 73 -2.49 22.02 -4.85
N SER A 74 -2.16 23.11 -5.54
CA SER A 74 -0.92 23.25 -6.31
C SER A 74 0.32 23.06 -5.44
N VAL A 75 0.32 23.58 -4.22
CA VAL A 75 1.42 23.44 -3.25
C VAL A 75 1.68 21.96 -2.94
N ILE A 76 0.63 21.17 -2.76
CA ILE A 76 0.75 19.74 -2.51
C ILE A 76 1.24 19.00 -3.75
N GLN A 77 0.70 19.31 -4.94
CA GLN A 77 1.14 18.68 -6.18
C GLN A 77 2.62 18.98 -6.50
N ASP A 78 3.05 20.23 -6.30
CA ASP A 78 4.45 20.64 -6.46
C ASP A 78 5.36 19.93 -5.44
N PHE A 79 4.92 19.82 -4.18
CA PHE A 79 5.64 19.09 -3.14
C PHE A 79 5.81 17.61 -3.50
N LEU A 80 4.72 16.93 -3.88
CA LEU A 80 4.74 15.50 -4.22
C LEU A 80 5.58 15.24 -5.46
N THR A 81 5.47 16.06 -6.50
CA THR A 81 6.26 15.91 -7.73
C THR A 81 7.75 16.15 -7.48
N THR A 82 8.08 17.12 -6.64
CA THR A 82 9.49 17.46 -6.32
C THR A 82 10.14 16.40 -5.42
N LYS A 83 9.42 15.88 -4.43
CA LYS A 83 9.98 14.97 -3.42
C LYS A 83 9.81 13.49 -3.78
N PHE A 84 8.74 13.14 -4.49
CA PHE A 84 8.33 11.77 -4.78
C PHE A 84 7.93 11.62 -6.26
N PRO A 85 8.81 11.96 -7.23
CA PRO A 85 8.47 11.98 -8.65
C PRO A 85 8.00 10.62 -9.20
N GLN A 86 8.37 9.52 -8.53
CA GLN A 86 8.01 8.15 -8.91
C GLN A 86 7.09 7.49 -7.87
N GLY A 87 6.60 8.23 -6.87
CA GLY A 87 5.92 7.69 -5.69
C GLY A 87 6.88 7.44 -4.51
N ILE A 88 6.38 6.77 -3.47
CA ILE A 88 7.11 6.60 -2.20
C ILE A 88 7.89 5.28 -2.11
N VAL A 89 7.64 4.32 -3.01
CA VAL A 89 8.29 3.01 -2.99
C VAL A 89 9.44 2.98 -4.00
N PRO A 90 10.68 2.69 -3.57
CA PRO A 90 11.79 2.43 -4.49
C PRO A 90 11.52 1.20 -5.36
N LEU A 91 11.62 1.35 -6.67
CA LEU A 91 11.29 0.32 -7.66
C LEU A 91 12.52 -0.49 -8.05
N ASN A 92 12.97 -1.38 -7.17
CA ASN A 92 14.15 -2.21 -7.41
C ASN A 92 13.79 -3.46 -8.22
N SER A 93 14.66 -3.84 -9.17
CA SER A 93 14.53 -5.07 -9.96
C SER A 93 15.91 -5.60 -10.35
N ASP A 94 16.15 -6.90 -10.17
CA ASP A 94 17.36 -7.56 -10.68
C ASP A 94 17.21 -7.98 -12.15
N ARG A 95 16.01 -7.81 -12.73
CA ARG A 95 15.69 -8.16 -14.12
C ARG A 95 15.24 -6.96 -14.96
N ASN A 96 15.46 -5.74 -14.46
CA ASN A 96 15.06 -4.49 -15.11
C ASN A 96 13.56 -4.44 -15.43
N ILE A 97 12.72 -5.05 -14.58
CA ILE A 97 11.28 -5.00 -14.69
C ILE A 97 10.81 -3.60 -14.30
N ASP A 98 10.01 -2.98 -15.18
CA ASP A 98 9.37 -1.71 -14.87
C ASP A 98 8.13 -1.93 -13.99
N TYR A 99 8.20 -1.41 -12.76
CA TYR A 99 7.14 -1.46 -11.76
C TYR A 99 6.38 -0.14 -11.61
N GLN A 100 6.75 0.91 -12.35
CA GLN A 100 6.08 2.22 -12.25
C GLN A 100 4.58 2.12 -12.55
N PRO A 101 4.13 1.41 -13.60
CA PRO A 101 2.71 1.29 -13.88
C PRO A 101 1.93 0.61 -12.74
N LEU A 102 2.55 -0.34 -12.02
CA LEU A 102 1.92 -0.97 -10.86
C LEU A 102 1.82 0.00 -9.69
N GLN A 103 2.86 0.79 -9.44
CA GLN A 103 2.83 1.84 -8.43
C GLN A 103 1.73 2.87 -8.73
N ASP A 104 1.58 3.28 -9.99
CA ASP A 104 0.56 4.25 -10.39
C ASP A 104 -0.86 3.72 -10.16
N LEU A 105 -1.13 2.45 -10.52
CA LEU A 105 -2.42 1.81 -10.27
C LEU A 105 -2.73 1.70 -8.77
N LEU A 106 -1.75 1.32 -7.95
CA LEU A 106 -1.92 1.22 -6.50
C LEU A 106 -2.12 2.60 -5.85
N ILE A 107 -1.45 3.63 -6.38
CA ILE A 107 -1.66 5.02 -5.96
C ILE A 107 -3.08 5.48 -6.30
N ALA A 108 -3.61 5.09 -7.46
CA ALA A 108 -5.00 5.36 -7.86
C ALA A 108 -6.03 4.51 -7.07
N GLN A 109 -5.57 3.56 -6.26
CA GLN A 109 -6.41 2.53 -5.60
C GLN A 109 -7.19 1.64 -6.58
N ASP A 110 -6.68 1.48 -7.79
CA ASP A 110 -7.22 0.58 -8.82
C ASP A 110 -6.72 -0.85 -8.58
N PHE A 111 -7.19 -1.48 -7.50
CA PHE A 111 -6.66 -2.77 -7.04
C PHE A 111 -6.90 -3.93 -8.02
N GLN A 112 -8.01 -3.93 -8.77
CA GLN A 112 -8.27 -4.99 -9.76
C GLN A 112 -7.30 -4.93 -10.96
N PRO A 113 -7.08 -3.78 -11.63
CA PRO A 113 -5.98 -3.65 -12.59
C PRO A 113 -4.60 -3.96 -12.00
N ALA A 114 -4.32 -3.52 -10.77
CA ALA A 114 -3.04 -3.76 -10.11
C ALA A 114 -2.78 -5.26 -9.87
N ASP A 115 -3.80 -6.04 -9.50
CA ASP A 115 -3.71 -7.50 -9.35
C ASP A 115 -3.37 -8.20 -10.67
N ARG A 116 -4.07 -7.83 -11.75
CA ARG A 116 -3.79 -8.34 -13.09
C ARG A 116 -2.36 -8.02 -13.53
N LEU A 117 -1.93 -6.78 -13.33
CA LEU A 117 -0.57 -6.35 -13.68
C LEU A 117 0.47 -7.06 -12.83
N THR A 118 0.18 -7.32 -11.55
CA THR A 118 1.07 -8.11 -10.68
C THR A 118 1.30 -9.51 -11.26
N LEU A 119 0.26 -10.20 -11.72
CA LEU A 119 0.41 -11.51 -12.39
C LEU A 119 1.25 -11.40 -13.68
N GLU A 120 1.03 -10.36 -14.48
CA GLU A 120 1.82 -10.11 -15.68
C GLU A 120 3.30 -9.91 -15.36
N LYS A 121 3.63 -9.15 -14.30
CA LYS A 121 5.00 -8.96 -13.82
C LYS A 121 5.63 -10.24 -13.28
N LEU A 122 4.87 -11.09 -12.60
CA LEU A 122 5.36 -12.42 -12.20
C LEU A 122 5.63 -13.31 -13.42
N CYS A 123 4.81 -13.23 -14.47
CA CYS A 123 5.10 -13.91 -15.73
C CYS A 123 6.35 -13.35 -16.42
N GLU A 124 6.54 -12.03 -16.42
CA GLU A 124 7.74 -11.36 -16.93
C GLU A 124 9.01 -11.86 -16.20
N LEU A 125 8.94 -11.98 -14.88
CA LEU A 125 10.00 -12.58 -14.04
C LEU A 125 10.24 -14.06 -14.33
N ALA A 126 9.22 -14.82 -14.73
CA ALA A 126 9.39 -16.23 -15.10
C ALA A 126 9.96 -16.41 -16.51
N GLY A 127 9.85 -15.38 -17.37
CA GLY A 127 10.46 -15.31 -18.69
C GLY A 127 9.45 -15.48 -19.85
N PRO A 128 9.93 -15.51 -21.11
CA PRO A 128 9.08 -15.40 -22.29
C PRO A 128 7.97 -16.45 -22.40
N GLN A 129 8.25 -17.70 -22.02
CA GLN A 129 7.25 -18.78 -22.03
C GLN A 129 6.12 -18.56 -21.02
N ALA A 130 6.40 -17.88 -19.91
CA ALA A 130 5.40 -17.56 -18.89
C ALA A 130 4.51 -16.40 -19.33
N LEU A 131 5.08 -15.39 -19.97
CA LEU A 131 4.32 -14.30 -20.59
C LEU A 131 3.33 -14.81 -21.65
N GLU A 132 3.76 -15.77 -22.48
CA GLU A 132 2.90 -16.35 -23.52
C GLU A 132 1.70 -17.09 -22.91
N ARG A 133 1.94 -17.96 -21.91
CA ARG A 133 0.89 -18.76 -21.29
C ARG A 133 0.07 -18.03 -20.22
N ARG A 134 0.57 -16.90 -19.70
CA ARG A 134 -0.07 -16.03 -18.70
C ARG A 134 -0.31 -16.67 -17.32
N TRP A 135 0.57 -17.58 -16.92
CA TRP A 135 0.61 -18.16 -15.58
C TRP A 135 2.00 -18.72 -15.26
N ILE A 136 2.30 -18.94 -13.98
CA ILE A 136 3.61 -19.37 -13.49
C ILE A 136 3.55 -20.76 -12.85
N TYR A 137 4.61 -21.53 -13.02
CA TYR A 137 4.83 -22.78 -12.29
C TYR A 137 5.52 -22.50 -10.96
N PHE A 138 5.26 -23.33 -9.94
CA PHE A 138 5.91 -23.19 -8.64
C PHE A 138 7.44 -23.23 -8.72
N THR A 139 8.02 -24.02 -9.63
CA THR A 139 9.47 -24.12 -9.85
C THR A 139 10.11 -22.86 -10.43
N GLU A 140 9.31 -21.96 -11.01
CA GLU A 140 9.79 -20.66 -11.49
C GLU A 140 9.78 -19.64 -10.35
N VAL A 141 8.80 -19.73 -9.44
CA VAL A 141 8.70 -18.88 -8.24
C VAL A 141 9.96 -19.00 -7.38
N ASP A 142 10.50 -20.20 -7.23
CA ASP A 142 11.76 -20.45 -6.48
C ASP A 142 12.98 -19.74 -7.08
N LYS A 143 12.89 -19.25 -8.33
CA LYS A 143 13.98 -18.57 -9.06
C LYS A 143 13.76 -17.07 -9.18
N PHE A 144 12.68 -16.53 -8.61
CA PHE A 144 12.44 -15.09 -8.64
C PHE A 144 13.48 -14.35 -7.81
N PRO A 145 14.05 -13.26 -8.33
CA PRO A 145 14.96 -12.46 -7.54
C PRO A 145 14.25 -11.85 -6.32
N VAL A 146 14.96 -11.81 -5.20
CA VAL A 146 14.43 -11.27 -3.95
C VAL A 146 14.04 -9.79 -4.08
N PRO A 147 14.83 -8.91 -4.75
CA PRO A 147 14.47 -7.49 -4.88
C PRO A 147 13.13 -7.27 -5.57
N ASP A 148 12.84 -8.03 -6.63
CA ASP A 148 11.59 -7.97 -7.37
C ASP A 148 10.37 -8.35 -6.52
N LEU A 149 10.47 -9.46 -5.77
CA LEU A 149 9.41 -9.88 -4.85
C LEU A 149 9.21 -8.88 -3.70
N GLN A 150 10.30 -8.28 -3.21
CA GLN A 150 10.23 -7.22 -2.20
C GLN A 150 9.57 -5.95 -2.74
N THR A 151 9.88 -5.55 -3.97
CA THR A 151 9.24 -4.39 -4.62
C THR A 151 7.74 -4.61 -4.76
N LEU A 152 7.32 -5.76 -5.33
CA LEU A 152 5.91 -6.12 -5.46
C LEU A 152 5.18 -6.11 -4.10
N ASP A 153 5.74 -6.78 -3.09
CA ASP A 153 5.13 -6.84 -1.76
C ASP A 153 5.06 -5.47 -1.07
N THR A 154 6.13 -4.68 -1.18
CA THR A 154 6.21 -3.35 -0.56
C THR A 154 5.22 -2.38 -1.19
N LEU A 155 5.01 -2.45 -2.51
CA LEU A 155 3.99 -1.67 -3.22
C LEU A 155 2.60 -1.98 -2.67
N TRP A 156 2.19 -3.25 -2.71
CA TRP A 156 0.89 -3.69 -2.18
C TRP A 156 0.71 -3.32 -0.71
N TRP A 157 1.74 -3.55 0.11
CA TRP A 157 1.67 -3.29 1.54
C TRP A 157 1.55 -1.80 1.87
N SER A 158 2.31 -0.94 1.17
CA SER A 158 2.34 0.51 1.44
C SER A 158 1.03 1.20 1.06
N TYR A 159 0.44 0.83 -0.07
CA TYR A 159 -0.77 1.48 -0.60
C TYR A 159 -2.09 0.80 -0.18
N SER A 160 -2.03 -0.25 0.64
CA SER A 160 -3.22 -0.95 1.16
C SER A 160 -3.46 -0.75 2.66
N GLN A 161 -2.86 0.28 3.27
CA GLN A 161 -2.82 0.43 4.73
C GLN A 161 -2.19 -0.81 5.43
N GLY A 162 -1.36 -1.56 4.70
CA GLY A 162 -0.74 -2.81 5.12
C GLY A 162 -1.71 -3.98 5.27
N LYS A 163 -2.79 -4.00 4.46
CA LYS A 163 -3.76 -5.09 4.41
C LYS A 163 -3.41 -6.16 3.37
N PHE A 164 -2.77 -5.77 2.27
CA PHE A 164 -2.49 -6.64 1.12
C PHE A 164 -0.98 -6.85 0.96
N GLY A 165 -0.62 -7.95 0.30
CA GLY A 165 0.76 -8.34 0.03
C GLY A 165 1.04 -9.80 0.41
N PHE A 166 1.99 -10.43 -0.28
CA PHE A 166 2.41 -11.81 -0.03
C PHE A 166 2.95 -12.01 1.39
N SER A 167 3.63 -11.01 1.96
CA SER A 167 4.11 -11.05 3.34
C SER A 167 2.96 -11.09 4.35
N VAL A 168 1.84 -10.43 4.04
CA VAL A 168 0.62 -10.45 4.84
C VAL A 168 -0.03 -11.83 4.78
N GLN A 169 -0.22 -12.36 3.58
CA GLN A 169 -0.75 -13.71 3.36
C GLN A 169 0.11 -14.77 4.06
N ARG A 170 1.44 -14.69 3.91
CA ARG A 170 2.40 -15.57 4.59
C ARG A 170 2.28 -15.48 6.11
N LYS A 171 2.15 -14.29 6.69
CA LYS A 171 1.98 -14.11 8.13
C LYS A 171 0.70 -14.77 8.64
N LEU A 172 -0.40 -14.62 7.91
CA LEU A 172 -1.68 -15.26 8.23
C LEU A 172 -1.57 -16.78 8.13
N TRP A 173 -0.99 -17.29 7.04
CA TRP A 173 -0.77 -18.72 6.82
C TRP A 173 0.04 -19.36 7.96
N LEU A 174 1.12 -18.72 8.39
CA LEU A 174 1.92 -19.18 9.53
C LEU A 174 1.10 -19.21 10.83
N ALA A 175 0.32 -18.17 11.11
CA ALA A 175 -0.52 -18.08 12.30
C ALA A 175 -1.66 -19.13 12.32
N LEU A 176 -2.09 -19.59 11.15
CA LEU A 176 -3.12 -20.61 10.97
C LEU A 176 -2.53 -22.04 10.96
N GLY A 177 -1.28 -22.21 11.37
CA GLY A 177 -0.62 -23.51 11.42
C GLY A 177 -0.29 -24.06 10.04
N LYS A 178 -0.08 -23.18 9.06
CA LYS A 178 0.19 -23.53 7.65
C LYS A 178 -0.94 -24.27 6.95
N ASP A 179 -2.17 -24.14 7.45
CA ASP A 179 -3.36 -24.75 6.86
C ASP A 179 -3.96 -23.83 5.79
N PHE A 180 -3.88 -24.27 4.53
CA PHE A 180 -4.43 -23.53 3.39
C PHE A 180 -5.94 -23.43 3.42
N ASN A 181 -6.68 -24.42 3.93
CA ASN A 181 -8.14 -24.33 4.02
C ASN A 181 -8.56 -23.16 4.90
N LYS A 182 -7.91 -23.04 6.06
CA LYS A 182 -8.14 -21.92 6.97
C LYS A 182 -7.71 -20.59 6.37
N LEU A 183 -6.62 -20.58 5.58
CA LEU A 183 -6.16 -19.38 4.90
C LEU A 183 -7.19 -18.87 3.90
N TRP A 184 -7.72 -19.75 3.04
CA TRP A 184 -8.70 -19.37 2.01
C TRP A 184 -9.97 -18.77 2.61
N ASP A 185 -10.48 -19.35 3.69
CA ASP A 185 -11.62 -18.81 4.41
C ASP A 185 -11.26 -17.47 5.09
N LYS A 186 -10.03 -17.33 5.61
CA LYS A 186 -9.57 -16.12 6.31
C LYS A 186 -9.42 -14.91 5.39
N ILE A 187 -8.95 -15.12 4.15
CA ILE A 187 -8.70 -14.05 3.17
C ILE A 187 -9.85 -13.87 2.17
N GLY A 188 -10.95 -14.63 2.34
CA GLY A 188 -12.16 -14.48 1.51
C GLY A 188 -12.04 -15.04 0.10
N TRP A 189 -11.15 -16.00 -0.13
CA TRP A 189 -11.02 -16.69 -1.43
C TRP A 189 -11.94 -17.91 -1.54
N ARG A 190 -12.54 -18.32 -0.41
CA ARG A 190 -13.55 -19.36 -0.35
C ARG A 190 -14.62 -18.96 0.65
N ASN A 191 -15.88 -19.16 0.27
CA ASN A 191 -17.02 -19.09 1.18
C ASN A 191 -17.63 -20.49 1.28
N ASP A 192 -17.53 -21.10 2.47
CA ASP A 192 -17.86 -22.50 2.73
C ASP A 192 -17.17 -23.48 1.76
N LYS A 193 -17.89 -23.90 0.72
CA LYS A 193 -17.44 -24.89 -0.28
C LYS A 193 -17.25 -24.31 -1.67
N THR A 194 -17.48 -23.01 -1.85
CA THR A 194 -17.46 -22.36 -3.16
C THR A 194 -16.28 -21.40 -3.24
N TRP A 195 -15.51 -21.51 -4.32
CA TRP A 195 -14.42 -20.59 -4.62
C TRP A 195 -14.97 -19.26 -5.11
N THR A 196 -14.37 -18.18 -4.64
CA THR A 196 -14.67 -16.82 -5.11
C THR A 196 -14.34 -16.70 -6.60
N ARG A 197 -15.32 -16.32 -7.42
CA ARG A 197 -15.18 -16.23 -8.87
C ARG A 197 -14.50 -14.93 -9.31
N TYR A 198 -13.39 -15.05 -10.02
CA TYR A 198 -12.70 -13.91 -10.61
C TYR A 198 -13.46 -13.31 -11.82
N PRO A 199 -13.47 -11.97 -11.99
CA PRO A 199 -13.04 -10.97 -11.00
C PRO A 199 -14.16 -10.54 -10.05
N HIS A 200 -15.42 -10.86 -10.35
CA HIS A 200 -16.58 -10.13 -9.82
C HIS A 200 -16.95 -10.45 -8.37
N GLU A 201 -16.55 -11.60 -7.83
CA GLU A 201 -16.85 -11.96 -6.43
C GLU A 201 -15.72 -11.56 -5.47
N PHE A 202 -14.59 -11.07 -5.99
CA PHE A 202 -13.53 -10.47 -5.18
C PHE A 202 -13.89 -9.04 -4.80
N ILE A 203 -13.36 -8.58 -3.67
CA ILE A 203 -13.53 -7.22 -3.15
C ILE A 203 -12.28 -6.42 -3.54
N TRP A 204 -12.43 -5.45 -4.44
CA TRP A 204 -11.32 -4.68 -5.02
C TRP A 204 -11.15 -3.31 -4.37
N ASP A 205 -11.28 -3.26 -3.05
CA ASP A 205 -11.10 -2.05 -2.24
C ASP A 205 -10.62 -2.41 -0.82
N LEU A 206 -10.39 -1.38 -0.01
CA LEU A 206 -9.88 -1.56 1.36
C LEU A 206 -10.90 -2.16 2.35
N SER A 207 -12.14 -2.45 1.95
CA SER A 207 -13.10 -3.21 2.77
C SER A 207 -12.83 -4.72 2.74
N ALA A 208 -12.05 -5.22 1.78
CA ALA A 208 -11.67 -6.63 1.67
C ALA A 208 -10.99 -7.17 2.95
N PRO A 209 -11.04 -8.48 3.21
CA PRO A 209 -10.28 -9.08 4.31
C PRO A 209 -8.78 -8.75 4.25
N GLN A 210 -8.10 -8.85 5.39
CA GLN A 210 -6.64 -8.77 5.39
C GLN A 210 -6.05 -10.03 4.74
N GLY A 211 -5.08 -9.86 3.84
CA GLY A 211 -4.40 -10.94 3.11
C GLY A 211 -4.76 -10.95 1.64
#